data_AF-A0A1C4Y760-F1
#
_entry.id   AF-A0A1C4Y760-F1
#
_cell.length_a   1.000
_cell.length_b   1.000
_cell.length_c   1.000
_cell.angle_alpha   90.00
_cell.angle_beta   90.00
_cell.angle_gamma   90.00
#
_symmetry.space_group_name_H-M   'P 1'
#
loop_
_entity.id
_entity.type
_entity.pdbx_description
1 polymer ?
#
loop_
_entity_poly.entity_id
_entity_poly.type
_entity_poly.pdbx_seq_one_letter_code
_entity_poly.pdbx_strand_id
1 'polypeptide(L)'
;MSMVRSNEVNKQNKGGQANVELVAGSNDLKSLERVGRECVKVFLREQKAAFCKVFGTEADYKARDLRKAGDSNCWAWYVGVPLAGGEPMVTEGSEIGYVAEHCPGKLYR
;
A
#
# COMPACT_ATOMS: atom_id res chain seq x y z
N MET A 1 -12.76 -11.32 11.06
CA MET A 1 -12.66 -11.10 9.60
C MET A 1 -12.36 -9.63 9.38
N SER A 2 -11.09 -9.25 9.14
CA SER A 2 -10.77 -7.87 8.77
C SER A 2 -11.22 -7.63 7.33
N MET A 3 -12.08 -6.63 7.14
CA MET A 3 -12.61 -6.25 5.84
C MET A 3 -11.56 -5.41 5.14
N VAL A 4 -10.96 -5.93 4.05
CA VAL A 4 -10.00 -5.17 3.24
C VAL A 4 -10.78 -4.30 2.25
N ARG A 5 -10.61 -2.98 2.31
CA ARG A 5 -11.17 -2.04 1.32
C ARG A 5 -10.06 -1.61 0.38
N SER A 6 -10.23 -1.80 -0.93
CA SER A 6 -9.26 -1.41 -1.96
C SER A 6 -9.82 -0.30 -2.85
N ASN A 7 -9.05 0.78 -3.03
CA ASN A 7 -9.25 1.77 -4.08
C ASN A 7 -8.19 1.53 -5.15
N GLU A 8 -8.61 1.00 -6.30
CA GLU A 8 -7.74 0.79 -7.45
C GLU A 8 -7.72 2.03 -8.35
N VAL A 9 -6.53 2.51 -8.69
CA VAL A 9 -6.35 3.46 -9.80
C VAL A 9 -5.59 2.73 -10.89
N ASN A 10 -6.35 2.13 -11.82
CA ASN A 10 -5.77 1.49 -12.98
C ASN A 10 -5.32 2.55 -13.98
N LYS A 11 -4.00 2.66 -14.21
CA LYS A 11 -3.45 3.59 -15.19
C LYS A 11 -3.12 2.81 -16.46
N GLN A 12 -4.14 2.48 -17.25
CA GLN A 12 -3.97 1.83 -18.56
C GLN A 12 -3.00 2.62 -19.47
N ASN A 13 -3.01 3.95 -19.39
CA ASN A 13 -2.07 4.83 -20.11
C ASN A 13 -0.61 4.78 -19.62
N LYS A 14 -0.30 4.02 -18.55
CA LYS A 14 1.07 3.78 -18.04
C LYS A 14 1.54 2.34 -18.30
N GLY A 15 1.21 1.77 -19.46
CA GLY A 15 1.82 0.52 -19.92
C GLY A 15 1.40 -0.75 -19.17
N GLY A 16 0.22 -0.76 -18.53
CA GLY A 16 -0.30 -1.92 -17.79
C GLY A 16 0.23 -2.03 -16.37
N GLN A 17 0.24 -0.92 -15.63
CA GLN A 17 0.60 -0.86 -14.21
C GLN A 17 -0.63 -0.63 -13.33
N ALA A 18 -0.86 -1.52 -12.37
CA ALA A 18 -1.81 -1.30 -11.28
C ALA A 18 -1.18 -0.45 -10.16
N ASN A 19 -1.91 0.53 -9.65
CA ASN A 19 -1.57 1.25 -8.42
C ASN A 19 -2.77 1.16 -7.49
N VAL A 20 -2.59 0.50 -6.37
CA VAL A 20 -3.67 0.09 -5.48
C VAL A 20 -3.41 0.67 -4.09
N GLU A 21 -4.40 1.35 -3.55
CA GLU A 21 -4.42 1.70 -2.13
C GLU A 21 -5.38 0.76 -1.42
N LEU A 22 -4.96 0.18 -0.29
CA LEU A 22 -5.81 -0.73 0.46
C LEU A 22 -5.75 -0.49 1.96
N VAL A 23 -6.91 -0.63 2.61
CA VAL A 23 -7.06 -0.58 4.06
C VAL A 23 -7.24 -2.00 4.55
N ALA A 24 -6.30 -2.51 5.33
CA ALA A 24 -6.28 -3.92 5.74
C ALA A 24 -7.10 -4.20 7.01
N GLY A 25 -7.42 -3.17 7.80
CA GLY A 25 -8.14 -3.33 9.07
C GLY A 25 -7.31 -4.06 10.12
N SER A 26 -6.00 -3.81 10.15
CA SER A 26 -5.04 -4.37 11.09
C SER A 26 -3.94 -3.35 11.35
N ASN A 27 -3.30 -3.42 12.51
CA ASN A 27 -2.12 -2.61 12.84
C ASN A 27 -0.84 -3.46 12.94
N ASP A 28 -0.95 -4.77 12.75
CA ASP A 28 0.15 -5.72 12.83
C ASP A 28 0.99 -5.69 11.54
N LEU A 29 2.23 -5.24 11.63
CA LEU A 29 3.12 -5.02 10.48
C LEU A 29 3.33 -6.28 9.64
N LYS A 30 3.44 -7.46 10.26
CA LYS A 30 3.62 -8.73 9.54
C LYS A 30 2.39 -9.09 8.71
N SER A 31 1.20 -8.89 9.28
CA SER A 31 -0.07 -9.07 8.58
C SER A 31 -0.19 -8.09 7.42
N LEU A 32 0.17 -6.82 7.65
CA LEU A 32 0.08 -5.76 6.63
C LEU A 32 1.04 -6.00 5.46
N GLU A 33 2.27 -6.45 5.72
CA GLU A 33 3.22 -6.83 4.68
C GLU A 33 2.66 -7.98 3.82
N ARG A 34 2.11 -9.02 4.48
CA ARG A 34 1.51 -10.17 3.79
C ARG A 34 0.38 -9.73 2.86
N VAL A 35 -0.52 -8.88 3.32
CA VAL A 35 -1.61 -8.34 2.50
C VAL A 35 -1.06 -7.54 1.31
N GLY A 36 -0.01 -6.75 1.51
CA GLY A 36 0.65 -6.02 0.42
C GLY A 36 1.22 -6.94 -0.66
N ARG A 37 1.91 -8.00 -0.26
CA ARG A 37 2.46 -9.01 -1.19
C ARG A 37 1.37 -9.77 -1.94
N GLU A 38 0.28 -10.14 -1.26
CA GLU A 38 -0.86 -10.80 -1.90
C GLU A 38 -1.55 -9.89 -2.92
N CYS A 39 -1.74 -8.61 -2.59
CA CYS A 39 -2.27 -7.62 -3.52
C CYS A 39 -1.43 -7.54 -4.80
N VAL A 40 -0.10 -7.39 -4.68
CA VAL A 40 0.79 -7.34 -5.85
C VAL A 40 0.68 -8.62 -6.69
N LYS A 41 0.67 -9.79 -6.04
CA LYS A 41 0.53 -11.09 -6.73
C LYS A 41 -0.78 -11.21 -7.49
N VAL A 42 -1.88 -10.65 -7.00
CA VAL A 42 -3.18 -10.65 -7.70
C VAL A 42 -3.10 -9.78 -8.96
N PHE A 43 -2.64 -8.54 -8.83
CA PHE A 43 -2.60 -7.62 -9.96
C PHE A 43 -1.58 -8.00 -11.03
N LEU A 44 -0.45 -8.61 -10.66
CA LEU A 44 0.53 -9.11 -11.63
C LEU A 44 0.02 -10.28 -12.50
N ARG A 45 -1.15 -10.86 -12.22
CA ARG A 45 -1.76 -11.87 -13.12
C ARG A 45 -2.27 -11.23 -14.41
N GLU A 46 -2.68 -9.97 -14.33
CA GLU A 46 -3.35 -9.26 -15.43
C GLU A 46 -2.54 -8.04 -15.89
N GLN A 47 -1.60 -7.57 -15.06
CA GLN A 47 -0.82 -6.36 -15.27
C GLN A 47 0.67 -6.69 -15.33
N LYS A 48 1.43 -5.88 -16.07
CA LYS A 48 2.90 -6.02 -16.19
C LYS A 48 3.64 -5.50 -14.97
N ALA A 49 3.01 -4.59 -14.23
CA ALA A 49 3.52 -4.01 -13.00
C ALA A 49 2.37 -3.80 -12.02
N ALA A 50 2.68 -3.86 -10.73
CA ALA A 50 1.70 -3.61 -9.69
C ALA A 50 2.39 -3.00 -8.47
N PHE A 51 1.79 -1.96 -7.92
CA PHE A 51 2.17 -1.37 -6.65
C PHE A 51 0.96 -1.31 -5.73
N CYS A 52 1.11 -1.85 -4.53
CA CYS A 52 0.10 -1.88 -3.49
C CYS A 52 0.61 -1.13 -2.27
N LYS A 53 -0.12 -0.07 -1.93
CA LYS A 53 0.08 0.75 -0.74
C LYS A 53 -0.93 0.34 0.34
N VAL A 54 -0.42 -0.14 1.47
CA VAL A 54 -1.20 -0.72 2.55
C VAL A 54 -1.33 0.26 3.70
N PHE A 55 -2.55 0.57 4.10
CA PHE A 55 -2.91 1.31 5.30
C PHE A 55 -3.42 0.34 6.36
N GLY A 56 -3.03 0.57 7.61
CA GLY A 56 -3.46 -0.27 8.72
C GLY A 56 -4.96 -0.13 8.99
N THR A 57 -5.39 1.11 9.22
CA THR A 57 -6.78 1.45 9.52
C THR A 57 -7.40 2.41 8.53
N GLU A 58 -8.74 2.45 8.53
CA GLU A 58 -9.51 3.45 7.78
C GLU A 58 -9.19 4.87 8.26
N ALA A 59 -8.84 5.03 9.54
CA ALA A 59 -8.45 6.32 10.10
C ALA A 59 -7.11 6.79 9.52
N ASP A 60 -6.12 5.91 9.38
CA ASP A 60 -4.86 6.22 8.71
C ASP A 60 -5.09 6.60 7.25
N TYR A 61 -5.95 5.85 6.56
CA TYR A 61 -6.31 6.14 5.19
C TYR A 61 -6.90 7.54 5.05
N LYS A 62 -7.83 7.93 5.92
CA LYS A 62 -8.46 9.25 5.89
C LYS A 62 -7.54 10.38 6.36
N ALA A 63 -6.58 10.09 7.24
CA ALA A 63 -5.62 11.06 7.75
C ALA A 63 -4.50 11.40 6.75
N ARG A 64 -4.35 10.61 5.69
CA ARG A 64 -3.29 10.83 4.69
C ARG A 64 -3.37 12.21 4.04
N ASP A 65 -2.23 12.87 3.88
CA ASP A 65 -2.18 14.15 3.16
C ASP A 65 -2.24 13.90 1.65
N LEU A 66 -3.39 14.22 1.05
CA LEU A 66 -3.63 14.07 -0.39
C LEU A 66 -2.86 15.10 -1.24
N ARG A 67 -2.35 16.18 -0.64
CA ARG A 67 -1.58 17.21 -1.36
C ARG A 67 -0.17 16.72 -1.68
N LYS A 68 0.32 15.72 -0.95
CA LYS A 68 1.57 14.99 -1.24
C LYS A 68 1.27 13.79 -2.14
N ALA A 69 1.04 14.05 -3.43
CA ALA A 69 0.85 12.99 -4.40
C ALA A 69 2.10 12.09 -4.45
N GLY A 70 1.97 10.80 -4.09
CA GLY A 70 3.08 9.84 -4.03
C GLY A 70 3.53 9.54 -2.60
N ASP A 71 3.70 10.59 -1.78
CA ASP A 71 4.10 10.57 -0.37
C ASP A 71 2.92 10.80 0.58
N SER A 72 1.82 10.08 0.34
CA SER A 72 0.73 10.02 1.31
C SER A 72 1.32 9.59 2.66
N ASN A 73 1.22 10.41 3.70
CA ASN A 73 1.65 10.00 5.03
C ASN A 73 0.72 8.86 5.53
N CYS A 74 1.16 8.02 6.46
CA CYS A 74 0.33 7.02 7.19
C CYS A 74 0.05 5.67 6.52
N TRP A 75 0.68 5.33 5.40
CA TRP A 75 0.72 3.92 4.98
C TRP A 75 1.71 3.14 5.84
N ALA A 76 1.45 1.84 6.00
CA ALA A 76 2.25 0.90 6.76
C ALA A 76 3.21 0.10 5.87
N TRP A 77 2.82 -0.22 4.64
CA TRP A 77 3.69 -0.89 3.66
C TRP A 77 3.47 -0.37 2.25
N TYR A 78 4.54 -0.33 1.48
CA TYR A 78 4.51 -0.12 0.04
C TYR A 78 5.22 -1.30 -0.63
N VAL A 79 4.47 -2.06 -1.41
CA VAL A 79 4.98 -3.27 -2.07
C VAL A 79 4.73 -3.16 -3.56
N GLY A 80 5.68 -3.51 -4.41
CA GLY A 80 5.41 -3.55 -5.84
C GLY A 80 6.53 -4.04 -6.74
N VAL A 81 6.17 -4.32 -7.98
CA VAL A 81 7.08 -4.70 -9.05
C VAL A 81 6.97 -3.66 -10.17
N PRO A 82 8.09 -3.02 -10.57
CA PRO A 82 8.08 -2.01 -11.63
C PRO A 82 7.89 -2.63 -13.01
N LEU A 83 7.57 -1.79 -14.01
CA LEU A 83 7.41 -2.21 -15.42
C LEU A 83 8.67 -2.83 -16.03
N ALA A 84 9.84 -2.49 -15.49
CA ALA A 84 11.11 -3.11 -15.89
C ALA A 84 11.23 -4.58 -15.44
N GLY A 85 10.31 -5.07 -14.61
CA GLY A 85 10.41 -6.36 -13.93
C GLY A 85 11.43 -6.33 -12.78
N GLY A 86 11.74 -7.52 -12.26
CA GLY A 86 12.69 -7.71 -11.16
C GLY A 86 12.04 -8.10 -9.84
N GLU A 87 12.85 -8.09 -8.79
CA GLU A 87 12.40 -8.45 -7.44
C GLU A 87 11.37 -7.43 -6.91
N PRO A 88 10.35 -7.89 -6.15
CA PRO A 88 9.42 -7.00 -5.51
C PRO A 88 10.12 -6.02 -4.56
N MET A 89 9.87 -4.73 -4.77
CA MET A 89 10.17 -3.69 -3.79
C MET A 89 9.23 -3.86 -2.61
N VAL A 90 9.77 -3.84 -1.39
CA VAL A 90 9.02 -4.00 -0.15
C VAL A 90 9.58 -2.98 0.83
N THR A 91 8.77 -2.00 1.19
CA THR A 91 9.20 -0.85 2.00
C THR A 91 8.25 -0.68 3.17
N GLU A 92 8.79 -0.64 4.38
CA GLU A 92 8.01 -0.39 5.59
C GLU A 92 7.72 1.11 5.70
N GLY A 93 6.49 1.47 6.06
CA GLY A 93 6.06 2.86 6.21
C GLY A 93 6.88 3.60 7.27
N SER A 94 7.29 2.94 8.35
CA SER A 94 8.10 3.55 9.40
C SER A 94 9.46 4.07 8.91
N GLU A 95 9.99 3.54 7.81
CA GLU A 95 11.29 3.93 7.26
C GLU A 95 11.21 5.22 6.41
N ILE A 96 10.03 5.57 5.88
CA ILE A 96 9.90 6.64 4.86
C ILE A 96 8.69 7.57 5.08
N GLY A 97 7.54 7.09 5.58
CA GLY A 97 6.26 7.81 5.47
C GLY A 97 5.22 7.64 6.58
N TYR A 98 5.44 6.81 7.60
CA TYR A 98 4.54 6.67 8.75
C TYR A 98 4.98 7.62 9.87
N VAL A 99 4.35 8.79 9.93
CA VAL A 99 4.59 9.79 10.99
C VAL A 99 3.62 9.52 12.12
N ALA A 100 4.05 8.78 13.15
CA ALA A 100 3.18 8.34 14.24
C ALA A 100 2.38 9.47 14.92
N GLU A 101 2.92 10.69 14.93
CA GLU A 101 2.24 11.89 15.46
C GLU A 101 1.02 12.34 14.64
N HIS A 102 0.95 11.93 13.37
CA HIS A 102 -0.11 12.30 12.43
C HIS A 102 -0.95 11.11 11.96
N CYS A 103 -0.56 9.89 12.35
CA CYS A 103 -1.17 8.65 11.89
C CYS A 103 -1.85 7.90 13.05
N PRO A 104 -3.19 7.89 13.10
CA PRO A 104 -3.96 7.47 14.27
C PRO A 104 -3.94 5.96 14.57
N GLY A 105 -3.64 5.11 13.60
CA GLY A 105 -3.78 3.66 13.70
C GLY A 105 -2.83 3.02 14.72
N LYS A 106 -1.62 3.57 14.85
CA LYS A 106 -0.48 3.04 15.63
C LYS A 106 -0.07 1.65 15.15
N LEU A 107 1.08 1.54 14.50
CA LEU A 107 1.59 0.26 13.98
C LEU A 107 2.36 -0.53 15.05
N TYR A 108 2.23 -1.85 15.02
CA TYR A 108 2.88 -2.78 15.95
C TYR A 108 3.59 -3.90 15.18
N ARG A 109 4.61 -4.52 15.79
CA ARG A 109 5.41 -5.62 15.20
C ARG A 109 4.99 -7.01 15.67
#